data_AF-A0A7W1I087-F1
#
_entry.id   AF-A0A7W1I087-F1
#
_cell.length_a   1.000
_cell.length_b   1.000
_cell.length_c   1.000
_cell.angle_alpha   90.00
_cell.angle_beta   90.00
_cell.angle_gamma   90.00
#
_symmetry.space_group_name_H-M   'P 1'
#
loop_
_entity.id
_entity.type
_entity.pdbx_description
1 polymer ?
#
loop_
_entity_poly.entity_id
_entity_poly.type
_entity_poly.pdbx_seq_one_letter_code
_entity_poly.pdbx_strand_id
1 'polypeptide(L)'
;MLTAVGTMMAQNGRRPGEGGGAVFAMTNATAGNEIVVYSRNADGAIERLNRNVPTRGLGIGVDTDTQGPLRLSADHRFLYAVNPGSDNVTVFEVSGTRLKFLQIVDAGDQPLSLTLTDDLLYVLNGSVAGNGIRGFRIASDGTLTPLPNSFRALSSPIAVPGEVRFSPDGGVILVTHKTTNVLLTPQNAIDAFTIGADGYASATPVRNESFGLRPFSWRSAMTPDWW
;
A
#
# COMPACT_ATOMS: atom_id res chain seq x y z
N MET A 1 4.54 -9.19 12.12
CA MET A 1 4.13 -7.78 12.33
C MET A 1 4.57 -7.04 11.06
N LEU A 2 3.63 -6.69 10.17
CA LEU A 2 3.96 -5.97 8.94
C LEU A 2 3.96 -4.48 9.24
N THR A 3 5.13 -3.85 9.23
CA THR A 3 5.28 -2.43 9.55
C THR A 3 5.22 -1.62 8.27
N ALA A 4 4.16 -0.85 8.09
CA ALA A 4 4.17 0.33 7.23
C ALA A 4 4.30 1.55 8.13
N VAL A 5 5.04 2.57 7.73
CA VAL A 5 5.20 3.83 8.49
C VAL A 5 4.67 4.96 7.62
N GLY A 6 3.52 5.53 8.00
CA GLY A 6 3.11 6.87 7.57
C GLY A 6 3.57 7.87 8.63
N THR A 7 4.20 8.98 8.22
CA THR A 7 4.63 10.03 9.15
C THR A 7 3.93 11.33 8.80
N MET A 8 3.33 11.98 9.79
CA MET A 8 2.74 13.32 9.65
C MET A 8 3.60 14.34 10.40
N MET A 9 3.96 15.46 9.75
CA MET A 9 4.59 16.62 10.39
C MET A 9 3.54 17.66 10.77
N ALA A 10 3.73 18.36 11.90
CA ALA A 10 2.80 19.39 12.38
C ALA A 10 3.00 20.74 11.67
N GLN A 11 1.91 21.47 11.41
CA GLN A 11 1.95 22.89 11.03
C GLN A 11 1.98 23.78 12.30
N ASN A 12 2.74 24.88 12.23
CA ASN A 12 3.04 25.78 13.36
C ASN A 12 1.79 26.39 14.01
N GLY A 13 1.68 26.29 15.34
CA GLY A 13 0.80 27.17 16.14
C GLY A 13 0.02 26.58 17.32
N ARG A 14 0.36 25.42 17.90
CA ARG A 14 -0.44 24.82 18.99
C ARG A 14 0.36 24.36 20.22
N ARG A 15 -0.37 24.25 21.35
CA ARG A 15 0.13 24.24 22.75
C ARG A 15 1.13 23.10 23.04
N PRO A 16 1.98 23.21 24.08
CA PRO A 16 2.87 22.13 24.49
C PRO A 16 2.06 20.86 24.81
N GLY A 17 2.22 19.82 23.98
CA GLY A 17 1.40 18.59 23.98
C GLY A 17 0.59 18.34 22.69
N GLU A 18 0.47 19.34 21.81
CA GLU A 18 -0.23 19.26 20.52
C GLU A 18 0.71 19.31 19.29
N GLY A 19 2.03 19.16 19.51
CA GLY A 19 3.08 19.25 18.46
C GLY A 19 3.59 17.90 17.94
N GLY A 20 2.82 16.82 18.10
CA GLY A 20 3.22 15.45 17.72
C GLY A 20 2.54 14.96 16.44
N GLY A 21 3.29 14.25 15.60
CA GLY A 21 2.76 13.46 14.49
C GLY A 21 2.11 12.15 14.94
N ALA A 22 1.68 11.34 13.98
CA ALA A 22 1.19 9.98 14.20
C ALA A 22 1.97 8.98 13.37
N VAL A 23 2.06 7.75 13.87
CA VAL A 23 2.51 6.57 13.11
C VAL A 23 1.42 5.52 13.21
N PHE A 24 1.12 4.87 12.08
CA PHE A 24 0.13 3.81 11.99
C PHE A 24 0.79 2.53 11.51
N ALA A 25 0.53 1.43 12.19
CA ALA A 25 0.88 0.09 11.75
C ALA A 25 -0.38 -0.76 11.63
N MET A 26 -0.30 -1.93 10.99
CA MET A 26 -1.45 -2.80 10.79
C MET A 26 -1.15 -4.19 11.36
N THR A 27 -2.17 -4.83 11.93
CA THR A 27 -2.11 -6.26 12.27
C THR A 27 -2.26 -7.13 11.01
N ASN A 28 -2.35 -8.45 11.17
CA ASN A 28 -2.80 -9.35 10.10
C ASN A 28 -3.68 -10.46 10.70
N ALA A 29 -4.69 -10.09 11.48
CA ALA A 29 -5.47 -11.04 12.28
C ALA A 29 -6.69 -11.58 11.54
N THR A 30 -6.92 -12.90 11.60
CA THR A 30 -8.05 -13.59 10.96
C THR A 30 -9.40 -13.33 11.64
N ALA A 31 -9.39 -12.88 12.89
CA ALA A 31 -10.59 -12.59 13.67
C ALA A 31 -10.98 -11.10 13.68
N GLY A 32 -10.26 -10.26 12.93
CA GLY A 32 -10.47 -8.82 12.86
C GLY A 32 -9.15 -8.08 12.73
N ASN A 33 -8.90 -7.54 11.54
CA ASN A 33 -7.68 -6.78 11.29
C ASN A 33 -7.80 -5.35 11.83
N GLU A 34 -6.73 -4.82 12.42
CA GLU A 34 -6.75 -3.53 13.10
C GLU A 34 -5.56 -2.65 12.70
N ILE A 35 -5.75 -1.33 12.85
CA ILE A 35 -4.69 -0.33 12.82
C ILE A 35 -4.20 -0.07 14.25
N VAL A 36 -2.92 -0.30 14.48
CA VAL A 36 -2.23 0.07 15.71
C VAL A 36 -1.75 1.51 15.58
N VAL A 37 -2.08 2.35 16.56
CA VAL A 37 -1.80 3.78 16.52
C VAL A 37 -0.70 4.16 17.50
N TYR A 38 0.22 5.00 17.06
CA TYR A 38 1.29 5.56 17.87
C TYR A 38 1.26 7.09 17.76
N SER A 39 1.58 7.79 18.86
CA SER A 39 2.00 9.19 18.79
C SER A 39 3.47 9.24 18.39
N ARG A 40 3.84 10.29 17.65
CA ARG A 40 5.22 10.62 17.33
C ARG A 40 5.54 12.01 17.85
N ASN A 41 6.44 12.14 18.79
CA ASN A 41 6.88 13.42 19.31
C ASN A 41 7.74 14.18 18.28
N ALA A 42 7.94 15.48 18.50
CA ALA A 42 8.73 16.32 17.60
C ALA A 42 10.20 15.87 17.49
N ASP A 43 10.75 15.28 18.55
CA ASP A 43 12.07 14.65 18.60
C ASP A 43 12.14 13.28 17.90
N GLY A 44 11.01 12.79 17.39
CA GLY A 44 10.89 11.50 16.71
C GLY A 44 10.61 10.32 17.62
N ALA A 45 10.52 10.49 18.95
CA ALA A 45 10.12 9.41 19.84
C ALA A 45 8.71 8.91 19.50
N ILE A 46 8.52 7.59 19.51
CA ILE A 46 7.25 6.94 19.15
C ILE A 46 6.70 6.22 20.38
N GLU A 47 5.45 6.50 20.73
CA GLU A 47 4.76 5.87 21.85
C GLU A 47 3.48 5.19 21.36
N ARG A 48 3.30 3.91 21.71
CA ARG A 48 2.09 3.17 21.36
C ARG A 48 0.92 3.70 22.18
N LEU A 49 -0.15 4.10 21.51
CA LEU A 49 -1.38 4.47 22.18
C LEU A 49 -2.11 3.19 22.56
N ASN A 50 -2.72 3.15 23.76
CA ASN A 50 -3.49 2.01 24.23
C ASN A 50 -4.87 1.91 23.55
N ARG A 51 -4.88 1.96 22.21
CA ARG A 51 -6.05 1.76 21.36
C ARG A 51 -5.61 1.27 19.97
N ASN A 52 -6.38 0.34 19.43
CA ASN A 52 -6.34 -0.01 18.03
C ASN A 52 -7.66 0.42 17.36
N VAL A 53 -7.66 0.58 16.04
CA VAL A 53 -8.84 0.93 15.25
C VAL A 53 -9.19 -0.23 14.32
N PRO A 54 -10.40 -0.83 14.41
CA PRO A 54 -10.79 -1.91 13.52
C PRO A 54 -10.82 -1.45 12.06
N THR A 55 -10.16 -2.21 11.18
CA THR A 55 -10.32 -2.06 9.72
C THR A 55 -11.72 -2.47 9.27
N ARG A 56 -12.43 -3.27 10.08
CA ARG A 56 -13.67 -3.97 9.71
C ARG A 56 -13.48 -5.02 8.61
N GLY A 57 -12.24 -5.34 8.24
CA GLY A 57 -11.87 -6.47 7.40
C GLY A 57 -11.06 -7.51 8.19
N LEU A 58 -10.66 -8.57 7.48
CA LEU A 58 -9.88 -9.68 8.02
C LEU A 58 -8.49 -9.73 7.39
N GLY A 59 -7.51 -10.08 8.21
CA GLY A 59 -6.21 -10.54 7.74
C GLY A 59 -6.24 -12.05 7.49
N ILE A 60 -5.09 -12.61 7.15
CA ILE A 60 -4.93 -14.06 6.89
C ILE A 60 -4.11 -14.79 7.97
N GLY A 61 -3.59 -14.09 8.99
CA GLY A 61 -2.95 -14.72 10.15
C GLY A 61 -1.57 -15.32 9.89
N VAL A 62 -1.04 -15.18 8.67
CA VAL A 62 0.26 -15.71 8.26
C VAL A 62 1.14 -14.60 7.70
N ASP A 63 2.45 -14.82 7.68
CA ASP A 63 3.35 -13.90 6.99
C ASP A 63 3.14 -13.99 5.48
N THR A 64 2.83 -12.85 4.86
CA THR A 64 2.66 -12.74 3.41
C THR A 64 4.00 -12.47 2.72
N ASP A 65 5.04 -12.12 3.48
CA ASP A 65 6.34 -11.70 2.96
C ASP A 65 6.11 -10.56 1.93
N THR A 66 5.15 -9.66 2.17
CA THR A 66 4.85 -8.51 1.31
C THR A 66 5.06 -7.19 2.04
N GLN A 67 5.13 -6.10 1.29
CA GLN A 67 5.27 -4.75 1.84
C GLN A 67 4.24 -3.78 1.26
N GLY A 68 3.88 -2.77 2.05
CA GLY A 68 2.93 -1.72 1.66
C GLY A 68 1.45 -2.07 1.82
N PRO A 69 1.01 -2.80 2.88
CA PRO A 69 -0.41 -3.08 3.09
C PRO A 69 -1.21 -1.84 3.55
N LEU A 70 -0.51 -0.77 3.93
CA LEU A 70 -1.07 0.44 4.51
C LEU A 70 -0.36 1.65 3.88
N ARG A 71 -1.11 2.62 3.35
CA ARG A 71 -0.55 3.89 2.86
C ARG A 71 -1.35 5.08 3.36
N LEU A 72 -0.62 6.14 3.67
CA LEU A 72 -1.15 7.46 3.98
C LEU A 72 -1.12 8.30 2.69
N SER A 73 -2.15 9.10 2.43
CA SER A 73 -2.15 10.09 1.35
C SER A 73 -1.05 11.14 1.55
N ALA A 74 -0.60 11.77 0.48
CA ALA A 74 0.47 12.78 0.53
C ALA A 74 0.11 13.99 1.41
N ASP A 75 -1.18 14.36 1.45
CA ASP A 75 -1.72 15.41 2.32
C ASP A 75 -1.99 14.96 3.77
N HIS A 76 -1.68 13.69 4.08
CA HIS A 76 -1.87 13.04 5.38
C HIS A 76 -3.32 12.98 5.88
N ARG A 77 -4.30 13.19 5.00
CA ARG A 77 -5.72 13.20 5.36
C ARG A 77 -6.39 11.84 5.28
N PHE A 78 -5.85 10.89 4.53
CA PHE A 78 -6.48 9.60 4.29
C PHE A 78 -5.52 8.43 4.46
N LEU A 79 -6.01 7.35 5.07
CA LEU A 79 -5.26 6.12 5.29
C LEU A 79 -5.99 4.95 4.62
N TYR A 80 -5.28 4.19 3.79
CA TYR A 80 -5.78 3.08 2.99
C TYR A 80 -5.15 1.78 3.47
N ALA A 81 -5.99 0.78 3.74
CA ALA A 81 -5.62 -0.45 4.45
C ALA A 81 -6.13 -1.69 3.69
N VAL A 82 -5.25 -2.56 3.18
CA VAL A 82 -5.68 -3.85 2.59
C VAL A 82 -6.08 -4.85 3.67
N ASN A 83 -7.08 -5.68 3.39
CA ASN A 83 -7.54 -6.77 4.24
C ASN A 83 -7.59 -8.07 3.43
N PRO A 84 -6.50 -8.85 3.39
CA PRO A 84 -6.37 -10.01 2.51
C PRO A 84 -7.33 -11.15 2.81
N GLY A 85 -7.84 -11.27 4.04
CA GLY A 85 -8.79 -12.32 4.41
C GLY A 85 -10.25 -11.98 4.09
N SER A 86 -10.51 -10.76 3.64
CA SER A 86 -11.86 -10.28 3.31
C SER A 86 -11.92 -9.54 1.98
N ASP A 87 -10.87 -9.65 1.16
CA ASP A 87 -10.81 -9.17 -0.23
C ASP A 87 -11.15 -7.70 -0.43
N ASN A 88 -10.78 -6.83 0.54
CA ASN A 88 -11.16 -5.42 0.50
C ASN A 88 -10.06 -4.47 0.95
N VAL A 89 -10.28 -3.18 0.66
CA VAL A 89 -9.55 -2.06 1.24
C VAL A 89 -10.49 -1.25 2.14
N THR A 90 -10.01 -0.92 3.34
CA THR A 90 -10.64 0.05 4.24
C THR A 90 -10.03 1.43 4.07
N VAL A 91 -10.86 2.46 4.02
CA VAL A 91 -10.46 3.87 3.96
C VAL A 91 -10.80 4.58 5.28
N PHE A 92 -9.85 5.33 5.80
CA PHE A 92 -10.04 6.21 6.96
C PHE A 92 -9.68 7.65 6.64
N GLU A 93 -10.43 8.59 7.21
CA GLU A 93 -10.02 9.97 7.42
C GLU A 93 -9.10 10.04 8.64
N VAL A 94 -8.03 10.84 8.52
CA VAL A 94 -6.98 10.98 9.51
C VAL A 94 -7.04 12.37 10.13
N SER A 95 -6.99 12.43 11.45
CA SER A 95 -6.87 13.67 12.22
C SER A 95 -5.89 13.46 13.38
N GLY A 96 -4.62 13.77 13.12
CA GLY A 96 -3.52 13.44 14.05
C GLY A 96 -3.48 11.93 14.32
N THR A 97 -3.67 11.54 15.58
CA THR A 97 -3.72 10.12 15.96
C THR A 97 -5.12 9.49 15.87
N ARG A 98 -6.13 10.23 15.40
CA ARG A 98 -7.51 9.73 15.28
C ARG A 98 -7.77 9.25 13.85
N LEU A 99 -8.45 8.12 13.73
CA LEU A 99 -8.92 7.57 12.46
C LEU A 99 -10.44 7.50 12.50
N LYS A 100 -11.09 8.05 11.48
CA LYS A 100 -12.53 7.94 11.26
C LYS A 100 -12.76 7.11 10.02
N PHE A 101 -13.54 6.05 10.17
CA PHE A 101 -13.90 5.19 9.04
C PHE A 101 -14.71 5.95 7.99
N LEU A 102 -14.39 5.72 6.72
CA LEU A 102 -15.11 6.27 5.58
C LEU A 102 -15.78 5.18 4.75
N GLN A 103 -15.03 4.15 4.36
CA GLN A 103 -15.46 3.20 3.34
C GLN A 103 -14.78 1.84 3.48
N ILE A 104 -15.47 0.79 3.03
CA ILE A 104 -14.88 -0.49 2.59
C ILE A 104 -15.19 -0.65 1.11
N VAL A 105 -14.20 -1.03 0.31
CA VAL A 105 -14.38 -1.33 -1.12
C VAL A 105 -13.76 -2.69 -1.45
N ASP A 106 -14.45 -3.47 -2.27
CA ASP A 106 -13.89 -4.71 -2.85
C ASP A 106 -12.59 -4.38 -3.60
N ALA A 107 -11.55 -5.16 -3.29
CA ALA A 107 -10.20 -4.97 -3.81
C ALA A 107 -9.71 -6.15 -4.65
N GLY A 108 -10.59 -7.08 -5.00
CA GLY A 108 -10.23 -8.37 -5.57
C GLY A 108 -9.62 -9.34 -4.55
N ASP A 109 -9.32 -10.54 -5.02
CA ASP A 109 -8.86 -11.66 -4.19
C ASP A 109 -7.51 -11.38 -3.51
N GLN A 110 -7.48 -11.54 -2.19
CA GLN A 110 -6.30 -11.45 -1.34
C GLN A 110 -5.40 -10.22 -1.64
N PRO A 111 -5.86 -8.98 -1.37
CA PRO A 111 -5.05 -7.78 -1.54
C PRO A 111 -3.89 -7.73 -0.54
N LEU A 112 -2.66 -7.63 -1.03
CA LEU A 112 -1.43 -7.77 -0.22
C LEU A 112 -0.65 -6.45 -0.06
N SER A 113 -0.81 -5.53 -1.00
CA SER A 113 -0.05 -4.27 -1.06
C SER A 113 -0.84 -3.23 -1.84
N LEU A 114 -0.62 -1.96 -1.57
CA LEU A 114 -1.19 -0.86 -2.35
C LEU A 114 -0.22 0.32 -2.51
N THR A 115 -0.49 1.12 -3.54
CA THR A 115 0.22 2.35 -3.88
C THR A 115 -0.75 3.39 -4.42
N LEU A 116 -0.41 4.67 -4.30
CA LEU A 116 -1.30 5.76 -4.69
C LEU A 116 -0.52 6.97 -5.23
N THR A 117 -1.19 7.72 -6.10
CA THR A 117 -0.95 9.14 -6.42
C THR A 117 -2.04 9.97 -5.74
N ASP A 118 -2.18 11.25 -6.11
CA ASP A 118 -3.24 12.11 -5.58
C ASP A 118 -4.66 11.66 -6.00
N ASP A 119 -4.81 11.04 -7.17
CA ASP A 119 -6.11 10.71 -7.79
C ASP A 119 -6.29 9.23 -8.16
N LEU A 120 -5.24 8.40 -8.01
CA LEU A 120 -5.28 6.97 -8.32
C LEU A 120 -4.73 6.14 -7.17
N LEU A 121 -5.36 4.99 -6.94
CA LEU A 121 -4.86 3.94 -6.07
C LEU A 121 -4.82 2.62 -6.84
N TYR A 122 -3.72 1.90 -6.71
CA TYR A 122 -3.60 0.55 -7.23
C TYR A 122 -3.30 -0.44 -6.11
N VAL A 123 -4.02 -1.56 -6.13
CA VAL A 123 -3.88 -2.68 -5.21
C VAL A 123 -3.23 -3.83 -5.96
N LEU A 124 -2.29 -4.51 -5.30
CA LEU A 124 -1.70 -5.76 -5.72
C LEU A 124 -2.43 -6.91 -5.03
N ASN A 125 -3.05 -7.75 -5.85
CA ASN A 125 -3.66 -9.01 -5.48
C ASN A 125 -2.68 -10.14 -5.70
N GLY A 126 -2.60 -11.07 -4.75
CA GLY A 126 -1.71 -12.21 -4.85
C GLY A 126 -2.31 -13.45 -4.19
N SER A 127 -2.98 -14.28 -4.99
CA SER A 127 -3.46 -15.61 -4.63
C SER A 127 -3.20 -16.60 -5.76
N VAL A 128 -3.56 -17.87 -5.56
CA VAL A 128 -3.55 -18.88 -6.64
C VAL A 128 -4.61 -18.62 -7.73
N ALA A 129 -5.67 -17.87 -7.42
CA ALA A 129 -6.77 -17.59 -8.33
C ALA A 129 -6.68 -16.20 -9.01
N GLY A 130 -5.90 -15.28 -8.44
CA GLY A 130 -5.72 -13.93 -8.99
C GLY A 130 -4.39 -13.31 -8.58
N ASN A 131 -3.53 -13.06 -9.56
CA ASN A 131 -2.21 -12.47 -9.35
C ASN A 131 -2.02 -11.29 -10.30
N GLY A 132 -2.08 -10.07 -9.77
CA GLY A 132 -2.20 -8.89 -10.62
C GLY A 132 -2.47 -7.61 -9.85
N ILE A 133 -2.63 -6.52 -10.59
CA ILE A 133 -2.97 -5.22 -10.05
C ILE A 133 -4.38 -4.78 -10.46
N ARG A 134 -5.06 -4.03 -9.60
CA ARG A 134 -6.37 -3.43 -9.87
C ARG A 134 -6.38 -1.97 -9.43
N GLY A 135 -7.03 -1.11 -10.21
CA GLY A 135 -7.02 0.34 -10.00
C GLY A 135 -8.33 0.91 -9.48
N PHE A 136 -8.22 2.05 -8.81
CA PHE A 136 -9.30 2.86 -8.25
C PHE A 136 -9.01 4.34 -8.51
N ARG A 137 -10.07 5.12 -8.73
CA ARG A 137 -10.02 6.59 -8.62
C ARG A 137 -10.18 6.98 -7.16
N ILE A 138 -9.38 7.95 -6.72
CA ILE A 138 -9.49 8.59 -5.41
C ILE A 138 -10.30 9.88 -5.58
N ALA A 139 -11.39 10.00 -4.83
CA ALA A 139 -12.16 11.24 -4.75
C ALA A 139 -11.52 12.23 -3.75
N SER A 140 -11.91 13.50 -3.80
CA SER A 140 -11.37 14.55 -2.91
C SER A 140 -11.66 14.34 -1.42
N ASP A 141 -12.65 13.50 -1.11
CA ASP A 141 -12.99 13.05 0.25
C ASP A 141 -12.28 11.74 0.65
N GLY A 142 -11.34 11.28 -0.18
CA GLY A 142 -10.53 10.09 0.03
C GLY A 142 -11.20 8.78 -0.38
N THR A 143 -12.49 8.79 -0.71
CA THR A 143 -13.22 7.58 -1.10
C THR A 143 -12.72 7.00 -2.42
N LEU A 144 -12.86 5.68 -2.58
CA LEU A 144 -12.39 4.92 -3.73
C LEU A 144 -13.55 4.50 -4.62
N THR A 145 -13.42 4.77 -5.92
CA THR A 145 -14.29 4.19 -6.96
C THR A 145 -13.46 3.26 -7.84
N PRO A 146 -13.85 1.97 -7.99
CA PRO A 146 -13.12 1.05 -8.85
C PRO A 146 -13.00 1.58 -10.28
N LEU A 147 -11.82 1.47 -10.89
CA LEU A 147 -11.68 1.61 -12.33
C LEU A 147 -12.25 0.34 -12.99
N PRO A 148 -13.34 0.42 -13.77
CA PRO A 148 -13.95 -0.76 -14.39
C PRO A 148 -12.97 -1.48 -15.30
N ASN A 149 -12.92 -2.82 -15.26
CA ASN A 149 -12.03 -3.65 -16.09
C ASN A 149 -10.54 -3.29 -15.96
N SER A 150 -10.11 -2.81 -14.80
CA SER A 150 -8.71 -2.39 -14.54
C SER A 150 -7.78 -3.50 -14.07
N PHE A 151 -8.26 -4.72 -13.85
CA PHE A 151 -7.40 -5.83 -13.47
C PHE A 151 -6.37 -6.10 -14.56
N ARG A 152 -5.09 -6.19 -14.18
CA ARG A 152 -3.96 -6.55 -15.03
C ARG A 152 -3.19 -7.68 -14.37
N ALA A 153 -3.09 -8.80 -15.07
CA ALA A 153 -2.29 -9.92 -14.59
C ALA A 153 -0.81 -9.55 -14.56
N LEU A 154 -0.07 -10.10 -13.60
CA LEU A 154 1.40 -10.08 -13.64
C LEU A 154 1.90 -10.92 -14.82
N SER A 155 3.16 -10.73 -15.20
CA SER A 155 3.82 -11.44 -16.29
C SER A 155 3.92 -12.96 -16.05
N SER A 156 3.70 -13.40 -14.81
CA SER A 156 3.73 -14.81 -14.41
C SER A 156 2.54 -15.12 -13.51
N PRO A 157 1.70 -16.10 -13.84
CA PRO A 157 0.55 -16.46 -13.01
C PRO A 157 0.97 -17.06 -11.65
N ILE A 158 2.18 -17.63 -11.56
CA ILE A 158 2.72 -18.22 -10.34
C ILE A 158 3.72 -17.30 -9.61
N ALA A 159 3.78 -16.02 -9.96
CA ALA A 159 4.61 -15.06 -9.24
C ALA A 159 4.23 -15.03 -7.74
N VAL A 160 5.20 -14.84 -6.86
CA VAL A 160 4.91 -14.45 -5.48
C VAL A 160 5.25 -12.96 -5.36
N PRO A 161 4.27 -12.06 -5.46
CA PRO A 161 4.56 -10.64 -5.53
C PRO A 161 4.98 -10.08 -4.17
N GLY A 162 5.93 -9.15 -4.15
CA GLY A 162 6.47 -8.54 -2.93
C GLY A 162 5.83 -7.19 -2.58
N GLU A 163 5.92 -6.23 -3.50
CA GLU A 163 5.37 -4.89 -3.34
C GLU A 163 4.91 -4.34 -4.69
N VAL A 164 3.86 -3.51 -4.67
CA VAL A 164 3.48 -2.62 -5.78
C VAL A 164 3.78 -1.18 -5.41
N ARG A 165 4.38 -0.41 -6.33
CA ARG A 165 4.51 1.05 -6.19
C ARG A 165 4.51 1.81 -7.50
N PHE A 166 3.93 3.02 -7.48
CA PHE A 166 4.13 4.02 -8.52
C PHE A 166 5.59 4.49 -8.56
N SER A 167 6.08 4.82 -9.77
CA SER A 167 7.24 5.68 -9.97
C SER A 167 6.98 7.08 -9.40
N PRO A 168 8.03 7.85 -9.06
CA PRO A 168 7.86 9.19 -8.47
C PRO A 168 7.02 10.16 -9.32
N ASP A 169 7.02 10.01 -10.64
CA ASP A 169 6.24 10.80 -11.59
C ASP A 169 4.82 10.22 -11.85
N GLY A 170 4.47 9.09 -11.22
CA GLY A 170 3.18 8.41 -11.39
C GLY A 170 2.97 7.72 -12.73
N GLY A 171 3.93 7.79 -13.65
CA GLY A 171 3.78 7.29 -15.03
C GLY A 171 3.91 5.76 -15.16
N VAL A 172 4.45 5.09 -14.14
CA VAL A 172 4.69 3.65 -14.14
C VAL A 172 4.32 3.04 -12.80
N ILE A 173 3.74 1.85 -12.80
CA ILE A 173 3.63 0.98 -11.62
C ILE A 173 4.66 -0.14 -11.74
N LEU A 174 5.43 -0.34 -10.68
CA LEU A 174 6.40 -1.42 -10.53
C LEU A 174 5.89 -2.47 -9.54
N VAL A 175 5.99 -3.74 -9.90
CA VAL A 175 5.70 -4.89 -9.04
C VAL A 175 6.93 -5.78 -8.93
N THR A 176 7.37 -6.10 -7.71
CA THR A 176 8.50 -7.01 -7.46
C THR A 176 8.02 -8.46 -7.35
N HIS A 177 8.75 -9.42 -7.94
CA HIS A 177 8.47 -10.85 -7.81
C HIS A 177 9.53 -11.54 -6.94
N LYS A 178 9.12 -12.16 -5.83
CA LYS A 178 10.02 -12.72 -4.80
C LYS A 178 10.44 -14.18 -5.03
N THR A 179 9.89 -14.87 -6.03
CA THR A 179 10.21 -16.29 -6.28
C THR A 179 10.83 -16.53 -7.65
N THR A 180 11.78 -17.46 -7.64
CA THR A 180 12.69 -17.86 -8.72
C THR A 180 12.23 -19.11 -9.49
N ASN A 181 11.09 -19.72 -9.16
CA ASN A 181 10.75 -21.07 -9.64
C ASN A 181 10.03 -21.14 -11.00
N VAL A 182 10.07 -20.07 -11.79
CA VAL A 182 9.36 -20.03 -13.08
C VAL A 182 10.30 -20.42 -14.22
N LEU A 183 9.78 -21.20 -15.18
CA LEU A 183 10.40 -21.50 -16.49
C LEU A 183 10.59 -20.24 -17.38
N LEU A 184 10.42 -19.04 -16.83
CA LEU A 184 10.46 -17.77 -17.55
C LEU A 184 11.76 -17.04 -17.23
N THR A 185 12.47 -16.57 -18.27
CA THR A 185 13.68 -15.74 -18.14
C THR A 185 13.29 -14.26 -18.25
N PRO A 186 13.79 -13.37 -17.37
CA PRO A 186 14.65 -13.63 -16.19
C PRO A 186 13.89 -14.32 -15.05
N GLN A 187 14.52 -15.15 -14.21
CA GLN A 187 13.77 -15.84 -13.13
C GLN A 187 13.26 -14.86 -12.06
N ASN A 188 14.05 -13.83 -11.75
CA ASN A 188 13.68 -12.73 -10.84
C ASN A 188 13.23 -11.54 -11.65
N ALA A 189 12.04 -11.05 -11.37
CA ALA A 189 11.42 -10.06 -12.21
C ALA A 189 10.90 -8.84 -11.44
N ILE A 190 10.93 -7.71 -12.16
CA ILE A 190 10.20 -6.51 -11.84
C ILE A 190 9.28 -6.23 -13.02
N ASP A 191 7.99 -6.33 -12.79
CA ASP A 191 6.99 -5.97 -13.78
C ASP A 191 6.77 -4.47 -13.77
N ALA A 192 6.76 -3.85 -14.95
CA ALA A 192 6.49 -2.44 -15.15
C ALA A 192 5.24 -2.26 -16.00
N PHE A 193 4.22 -1.60 -15.44
CA PHE A 193 3.01 -1.21 -16.15
C PHE A 193 3.03 0.30 -16.39
N THR A 194 2.91 0.74 -17.64
CA THR A 194 2.74 2.18 -17.92
C THR A 194 1.33 2.62 -17.58
N ILE A 195 1.18 3.84 -17.07
CA ILE A 195 -0.11 4.41 -16.70
C ILE A 195 -0.55 5.40 -17.78
N GLY A 196 -1.71 5.12 -18.39
CA GLY A 196 -2.33 6.01 -19.36
C GLY A 196 -2.88 7.27 -18.71
N ALA A 197 -3.11 8.32 -19.52
CA ALA A 197 -3.73 9.56 -19.05
C ALA A 197 -5.17 9.36 -18.51
N ASP A 198 -5.81 8.25 -18.89
CA ASP A 198 -7.11 7.80 -18.36
C ASP A 198 -7.00 7.11 -16.99
N GLY A 199 -5.78 6.96 -16.47
CA GLY A 199 -5.45 6.32 -15.20
C GLY A 199 -5.33 4.80 -15.27
N TYR A 200 -5.44 4.20 -16.45
CA TYR A 200 -5.34 2.74 -16.61
C TYR A 200 -3.90 2.29 -16.81
N ALA A 201 -3.52 1.26 -16.06
CA ALA A 201 -2.32 0.47 -16.31
C ALA A 201 -2.40 -0.29 -17.64
N SER A 202 -1.24 -0.43 -18.32
CA SER A 202 -1.10 -1.19 -19.56
C SER A 202 -1.66 -2.61 -19.43
N ALA A 203 -2.23 -3.15 -20.52
CA ALA A 203 -2.85 -4.47 -20.53
C ALA A 203 -1.88 -5.59 -20.11
N THR A 204 -0.60 -5.44 -20.47
CA THR A 204 0.48 -6.34 -20.13
C THR A 204 1.66 -5.55 -19.55
N PRO A 205 2.42 -6.13 -18.60
CA PRO A 205 3.63 -5.50 -18.09
C PRO A 205 4.82 -5.73 -19.02
N VAL A 206 5.78 -4.81 -18.96
CA VAL A 206 7.15 -5.08 -19.37
C VAL A 206 7.87 -5.77 -18.22
N ARG A 207 8.36 -6.98 -18.47
CA ARG A 207 9.08 -7.78 -17.48
C ARG A 207 10.57 -7.47 -17.52
N ASN A 208 11.13 -7.01 -16.41
CA ASN A 208 12.54 -6.64 -16.29
C ASN A 208 13.28 -7.59 -15.36
N GLU A 209 14.58 -7.78 -15.58
CA GLU A 209 15.42 -8.57 -14.69
C GLU A 209 15.70 -7.83 -13.39
N SER A 210 15.62 -8.54 -12.27
CA SER A 210 16.19 -8.05 -11.02
C SER A 210 17.63 -8.55 -10.87
N PHE A 211 18.53 -7.67 -10.45
CA PHE A 211 19.91 -8.04 -10.10
C PHE A 211 19.96 -8.99 -8.88
N GLY A 212 18.94 -8.96 -8.01
CA GLY A 212 18.86 -9.79 -6.80
C GLY A 212 17.96 -11.01 -6.93
N LEU A 213 18.23 -12.03 -6.11
CA LEU A 213 17.49 -13.30 -6.12
C LEU A 213 16.05 -13.23 -5.57
N ARG A 214 15.72 -12.16 -4.86
CA ARG A 214 14.40 -11.91 -4.26
C ARG A 214 14.17 -10.40 -4.13
N PRO A 215 13.83 -9.68 -5.21
CA PRO A 215 13.40 -8.29 -5.05
C PRO A 215 12.16 -8.28 -4.15
N PHE A 216 12.29 -7.67 -2.97
CA PHE A 216 11.23 -7.65 -1.97
C PHE A 216 10.46 -6.33 -2.06
N SER A 217 11.16 -5.24 -1.79
CA SER A 217 10.66 -3.87 -1.86
C SER A 217 11.69 -3.00 -2.54
N TRP A 218 11.28 -1.82 -2.95
CA TRP A 218 12.19 -0.79 -3.43
C TRP A 218 11.88 0.54 -2.75
N ARG A 219 12.77 1.52 -2.92
CA ARG A 219 12.52 2.92 -2.59
C ARG A 219 13.18 3.77 -3.64
N SER A 220 12.45 4.76 -4.18
CA SER A 220 13.13 5.83 -4.90
C SER A 220 14.08 6.49 -3.90
N ALA A 221 15.33 6.70 -4.30
CA ALA A 221 16.16 7.63 -3.56
C ALA A 221 15.41 8.95 -3.55
N MET A 222 15.05 9.45 -2.36
CA MET A 222 14.85 10.89 -2.22
C MET A 222 16.13 11.51 -2.77
N THR A 223 16.00 12.53 -3.61
CA THR A 223 17.14 13.42 -3.87
C THR A 223 17.80 13.71 -2.52
N PRO A 224 19.12 13.57 -2.39
CA PRO A 224 19.78 13.84 -1.13
C PRO A 224 19.63 15.34 -0.86
N ASP A 225 18.68 15.73 -0.02
CA ASP A 225 18.69 17.04 0.63
C ASP A 225 19.79 16.98 1.69
N TRP A 226 21.03 17.10 1.21
CA TRP A 226 22.20 17.42 2.02
C TRP A 226 22.46 18.92 1.84
N TRP A 227 22.97 19.53 2.92
CA TRP A 227 23.17 20.96 3.23
C TRP A 227 21.98 21.67 3.86
#